data_AF-A0A4Y9K5R8-F1
#
_entry.id   AF-A0A4Y9K5R8-F1
#
_cell.length_a   1.000
_cell.length_b   1.000
_cell.length_c   1.000
_cell.angle_alpha   90.00
_cell.angle_beta   90.00
_cell.angle_gamma   90.00
#
_symmetry.space_group_name_H-M   'P 1'
#
loop_
_entity.id
_entity.type
_entity.pdbx_description
1 polymer ?
#
loop_
_entity_poly.entity_id
_entity_poly.type
_entity_poly.pdbx_seq_one_letter_code
_entity_poly.pdbx_strand_id
1 'polypeptide(L)' 'MVNHNKGTPMFTYKFLCLDREAEGYQTQVLKVSAPNEDEARWQLSARWRWLFTVAKNLPNRIVRDQAKGEVYA' A
#
# COMPACT_ATOMS: atom_id res chain seq x y z
N MET A 1 21.04 -15.05 25.17
CA MET A 1 20.04 -15.49 24.18
C MET A 1 19.76 -14.31 23.26
N VAL A 2 20.18 -14.38 21.99
CA VAL A 2 19.97 -13.30 21.03
C VAL A 2 18.53 -13.40 20.51
N ASN A 3 17.65 -12.56 21.04
CA ASN A 3 16.29 -12.40 20.52
C ASN A 3 16.39 -11.90 19.08
N HIS A 4 16.26 -12.83 18.14
CA HIS A 4 15.96 -12.50 16.76
C HIS A 4 14.53 -11.97 16.75
N ASN A 5 14.35 -10.69 17.07
CA ASN A 5 13.17 -9.95 16.61
C ASN A 5 13.24 -9.97 15.08
N LYS A 6 12.74 -11.05 14.47
CA LYS A 6 12.46 -11.11 13.05
C LYS A 6 11.44 -10.00 12.81
N GLY A 7 11.93 -8.83 12.40
CA GLY A 7 11.08 -7.68 12.14
C GLY A 7 9.92 -8.12 11.26
N THR A 8 8.70 -7.89 11.72
CA THR A 8 7.50 -8.30 10.99
C THR A 8 7.60 -7.70 9.58
N PRO A 9 7.47 -8.51 8.51
CA PRO A 9 7.63 -8.01 7.16
C PRO A 9 6.58 -6.92 6.88
N MET A 10 7.04 -5.72 6.49
CA MET A 10 6.16 -4.59 6.19
C MET A 10 5.82 -4.56 4.70
N PHE A 11 4.55 -4.51 4.35
CA PHE A 11 4.08 -4.46 2.96
C PHE A 11 3.56 -3.05 2.65
N THR A 12 3.69 -2.60 1.41
CA THR A 12 3.04 -1.36 0.95
C THR A 12 1.73 -1.69 0.23
N TYR A 13 0.60 -1.40 0.88
CA TYR A 13 -0.74 -1.51 0.32
C TYR A 13 -1.10 -0.22 -0.41
N LYS A 14 -1.77 -0.37 -1.55
CA LYS A 14 -2.40 0.72 -2.28
C LYS A 14 -3.91 0.53 -2.20
N PHE A 15 -4.62 1.52 -1.67
CA PHE A 15 -6.07 1.52 -1.54
C PHE A 15 -6.69 2.57 -2.43
N LEU A 16 -7.74 2.21 -3.16
CA LEU A 16 -8.64 3.18 -3.77
C LEU A 16 -9.61 3.65 -2.71
N CYS A 17 -9.55 4.94 -2.39
CA CYS A 17 -10.37 5.58 -1.37
C CYS A 17 -11.16 6.74 -1.98
N LEU A 18 -12.31 7.03 -1.39
CA LEU A 18 -13.08 8.24 -1.65
C LEU A 18 -12.78 9.26 -0.56
N ASP A 19 -12.38 10.47 -0.95
CA ASP A 19 -12.27 11.60 -0.04
C ASP A 19 -13.67 12.13 0.27
N ARG A 20 -14.08 12.04 1.53
CA ARG A 20 -15.40 12.50 1.97
C ARG A 20 -15.47 13.99 2.24
N GLU A 21 -14.32 14.64 2.36
CA GLU A 21 -14.21 16.07 2.66
C GLU A 21 -13.87 16.89 1.41
N ALA A 22 -13.44 16.25 0.33
CA ALA A 22 -13.22 16.93 -0.95
C ALA A 22 -14.53 17.32 -1.62
N GLU A 23 -14.51 18.48 -2.28
CA GLU A 23 -15.60 18.92 -3.13
C GLU A 23 -15.83 17.90 -4.26
N GLY A 24 -17.07 17.41 -4.36
CA GLY A 24 -17.47 16.42 -5.36
C GLY A 24 -17.04 14.98 -5.06
N TYR A 25 -16.62 14.65 -3.83
CA TYR A 25 -16.24 13.29 -3.42
C TYR A 25 -15.22 12.65 -4.38
N GLN A 26 -13.97 13.10 -4.31
CA GLN A 26 -12.93 12.67 -5.24
C GLN A 26 -12.33 11.32 -4.85
N THR A 27 -12.07 10.46 -5.84
CA THR A 27 -11.35 9.20 -5.63
C THR A 27 -9.85 9.42 -5.67
N GLN A 28 -9.12 8.87 -4.70
CA GLN A 28 -7.66 8.91 -4.65
C GLN A 28 -7.07 7.54 -4.28
N VAL A 29 -5.87 7.27 -4.78
CA VAL A 29 -5.09 6.09 -4.37
C VAL A 29 -4.17 6.47 -3.21
N LEU A 30 -4.40 5.87 -2.04
CA LEU A 30 -3.55 6.03 -0.86
C LEU A 30 -2.59 4.87 -0.71
N LYS A 31 -1.37 5.15 -0.25
CA LYS A 31 -0.35 4.13 0.03
C LYS A 31 -0.12 4.03 1.53
N VAL A 32 -0.21 2.83 2.07
CA VAL A 32 -0.04 2.56 3.50
C VAL A 32 0.92 1.41 3.70
N SER A 33 1.87 1.55 4.63
CA SER A 33 2.82 0.50 4.98
C SER A 33 2.38 -0.19 6.28
N ALA A 34 2.10 -1.49 6.22
CA ALA A 34 1.66 -2.26 7.38
C ALA A 34 2.06 -3.75 7.25
N PRO A 35 2.09 -4.52 8.35
CA PRO A 35 2.45 -5.94 8.29
C PRO A 35 1.35 -6.82 7.65
N ASN A 36 0.10 -6.37 7.68
CA ASN A 36 -1.04 -7.03 7.04
C ASN A 36 -2.04 -5.99 6.51
N GLU A 37 -3.00 -6.43 5.70
CA GLU A 37 -3.95 -5.53 5.05
C GLU A 37 -4.92 -4.90 6.05
N ASP A 38 -5.35 -5.64 7.08
CA ASP A 38 -6.26 -5.12 8.08
C ASP A 38 -5.62 -3.95 8.82
N GLU A 39 -4.39 -4.10 9.33
CA GLU A 39 -3.64 -3.00 9.96
C GLU A 39 -3.45 -1.81 9.01
N ALA A 40 -3.26 -2.06 7.71
CA ALA A 40 -3.19 -0.99 6.72
C ALA A 40 -4.54 -0.25 6.57
N ARG A 41 -5.67 -0.97 6.65
CA ARG A 41 -7.01 -0.36 6.64
C ARG A 41 -7.28 0.43 7.92
N TRP A 42 -6.85 -0.07 9.08
CA TRP A 42 -6.97 0.64 10.37
C TRP A 42 -6.20 1.96 10.41
N GLN A 43 -5.13 2.09 9.64
CA GLN A 43 -4.37 3.34 9.53
C GLN A 43 -5.04 4.40 8.63
N LEU A 44 -6.12 4.07 7.90
CA LEU A 44 -6.85 5.06 7.11
C LEU A 44 -7.62 6.01 8.02
N SER A 45 -7.45 7.31 7.79
CA SER A 45 -8.24 8.36 8.47
C SER A 45 -9.73 8.26 8.12
N ALA A 46 -10.59 8.71 9.04
CA ALA A 46 -12.05 8.79 8.85
C ALA A 46 -12.49 9.66 7.64
N ARG A 47 -11.61 10.55 7.17
CA ARG A 47 -11.79 11.31 5.92
C ARG A 47 -11.92 10.41 4.69
N TRP A 48 -11.27 9.25 4.70
CA TRP A 48 -11.18 8.35 3.57
C TRP A 48 -12.14 7.17 3.72
N ARG A 49 -13.09 7.02 2.80
CA ARG A 49 -13.88 5.79 2.69
C ARG A 49 -13.17 4.81 1.76
N TRP A 50 -12.75 3.68 2.31
CA TRP A 50 -12.15 2.61 1.52
C TRP A 50 -13.18 1.97 0.57
N LEU A 51 -12.79 1.83 -0.70
CA LEU A 51 -13.58 1.16 -1.74
C LEU A 51 -12.98 -0.19 -2.13
N PHE A 52 -11.65 -0.22 -2.40
CA PHE A 52 -10.98 -1.43 -2.87
C PHE A 52 -9.45 -1.40 -2.64
N THR A 53 -8.83 -2.58 -2.58
CA THR A 53 -7.36 -2.75 -2.50
C THR A 53 -6.77 -2.96 -3.88
N VAL A 54 -6.10 -1.94 -4.43
CA VAL A 54 -5.63 -1.97 -5.83
C VAL A 54 -4.27 -2.63 -6.00
N ALA A 55 -3.43 -2.67 -4.96
CA ALA A 55 -2.16 -3.41 -5.01
C ALA A 55 -1.62 -3.72 -3.61
N LYS A 56 -0.86 -4.81 -3.52
CA LYS A 56 -0.01 -5.15 -2.37
C LYS A 56 1.42 -5.33 -2.86
N ASN A 57 2.34 -4.51 -2.38
CA ASN A 57 3.76 -4.62 -2.72
C ASN A 57 4.50 -5.22 -1.53
N LEU A 58 5.38 -6.18 -1.81
CA LEU A 58 6.25 -6.81 -0.83
C LEU A 58 7.22 -5.77 -0.21
N PRO A 59 7.65 -5.97 1.05
CA PRO A 59 8.74 -5.18 1.62
C PRO A 59 9.90 -5.16 0.66
N ASN A 60 10.40 -3.96 0.38
CA ASN A 60 11.52 -3.62 -0.51
C ASN A 60 12.53 -4.76 -0.69
N ARG A 61 12.22 -5.73 -1.56
CA ARG A 61 13.27 -6.40 -2.31
C ARG A 61 13.64 -5.34 -3.29
N ILE A 62 14.74 -4.63 -2.99
CA ILE A 62 15.39 -3.68 -3.89
C ILE A 62 15.17 -4.24 -5.29
N VAL A 63 14.43 -3.52 -6.12
CA VAL A 63 14.20 -3.87 -7.52
C VAL A 63 15.55 -3.72 -8.22
N ARG A 64 16.42 -4.70 -7.99
CA ARG A 64 17.55 -5.04 -8.85
C ARG A 64 17.03 -6.10 -9.80
N ASP A 65 16.08 -5.71 -10.65
CA ASP A 65 15.97 -6.30 -11.96
C ASP A 65 15.59 -5.18 -12.91
N GLN A 66 16.63 -4.70 -13.58
CA GLN A 66 16.63 -4.37 -14.99
C GLN A 66 15.35 -3.72 -15.51
N ALA A 67 15.36 -2.39 -15.53
CA ALA A 67 14.90 -1.67 -16.70
C ALA A 67 15.78 -2.09 -17.90
N LYS A 68 15.60 -3.31 -18.40
CA LYS A 68 15.89 -3.64 -19.79
C LYS A 68 14.53 -3.68 -20.46
N GLY A 69 14.40 -2.81 -21.46
CA GLY A 69 13.20 -2.72 -22.27
C GLY A 69 12.82 -4.09 -22.81
N GLU A 70 11.54 -4.26 -23.09
CA GLU A 70 11.12 -4.13 -24.49
C GLU A 70 9.59 -3.98 -24.55
N VAL A 71 9.21 -3.11 -25.49
CA VAL A 71 7.86 -2.92 -25.99
C VAL A 71 7.50 -4.12 -26.86
N TYR A 72 6.32 -4.69 -26.68
CA TYR A 72 5.56 -5.35 -27.76
C TYR A 72 4.08 -5.08 -27.46
N ALA A 73 3.33 -4.32 -28.27
CA ALA A 73 2.92 -4.56 -29.66
C ALA A 73 2.08 -5.84 -29.78
#